data_AF-A0A958FE61-F1
#
_entry.id   AF-A0A958FE61-F1
#
_cell.length_a   1.000
_cell.length_b   1.000
_cell.length_c   1.000
_cell.angle_alpha   90.00
_cell.angle_beta   90.00
_cell.angle_gamma   90.00
#
_symmetry.space_group_name_H-M   'P 1'
#
loop_
_entity.id
_entity.type
_entity.pdbx_description
1 polymer ?
#
loop_
_entity_poly.entity_id
_entity_poly.type
_entity_poly.pdbx_seq_one_letter_code
_entity_poly.pdbx_strand_id
1 'polypeptide(L)'
;RWLYLWVALFVLLGIAGMTDFYLWEYDYGHNLDMENAIIKVPGMNYQPPLLGSKKLLNFTAFSFPAVGGWMIIGAVLLGTAGACLEWKAVRQPEVVEK
;
A
#
# COMPACT_ATOMS: atom_id res chain seq x y z
N ARG A 1 -10.39 -19.88 10.81
CA ARG A 1 -8.91 -20.07 10.95
C ARG A 1 -8.13 -19.61 9.71
N TRP A 2 -8.37 -20.17 8.51
CA TRP A 2 -7.67 -19.77 7.27
C TRP A 2 -7.87 -18.30 6.88
N LEU A 3 -9.06 -17.75 7.13
CA LEU A 3 -9.36 -16.33 6.88
C LEU A 3 -8.41 -15.39 7.62
N TYR A 4 -8.16 -15.63 8.92
CA TYR A 4 -7.23 -14.81 9.72
C TYR A 4 -5.80 -14.87 9.18
N LEU A 5 -5.33 -16.06 8.79
CA LEU A 5 -4.01 -16.23 8.18
C LEU A 5 -3.90 -15.50 6.84
N TRP A 6 -4.93 -15.61 5.99
CA TRP A 6 -5.00 -14.94 4.70
C TRP A 6 -4.98 -13.41 4.88
N VAL A 7 -5.81 -12.86 5.76
CA VAL A 7 -5.83 -11.41 6.05
C VAL A 7 -4.47 -10.95 6.58
N ALA A 8 -3.91 -11.66 7.57
CA ALA A 8 -2.62 -11.31 8.15
C ALA A 8 -1.50 -11.33 7.10
N LEU A 9 -1.47 -12.34 6.23
CA LEU A 9 -0.48 -12.45 5.16
C LEU A 9 -0.57 -11.28 4.18
N PHE A 10 -1.77 -10.95 3.70
CA PHE A 10 -1.96 -9.86 2.74
C PHE A 10 -1.65 -8.48 3.36
N VAL A 11 -1.96 -8.27 4.63
CA VAL A 11 -1.59 -7.04 5.34
C VAL A 11 -0.07 -6.92 5.46
N LEU A 12 0.62 -8.00 5.86
CA LEU A 12 2.08 -8.00 5.99
C LEU A 12 2.77 -7.78 4.65
N LEU A 13 2.33 -8.47 3.60
CA LEU A 13 2.87 -8.28 2.25
C LEU A 13 2.55 -6.89 1.69
N GLY A 14 1.39 -6.33 2.00
CA GLY A 14 1.03 -4.97 1.63
C GLY A 14 1.97 -3.94 2.29
N ILE A 15 2.23 -4.08 3.59
CA ILE A 15 3.18 -3.20 4.30
C ILE A 15 4.59 -3.35 3.73
N ALA A 16 5.06 -4.58 3.52
CA ALA A 16 6.36 -4.86 2.95
C ALA A 16 6.50 -4.24 1.54
N GLY A 17 5.51 -4.44 0.68
CA GLY A 17 5.49 -3.87 -0.67
C GLY A 17 5.44 -2.34 -0.69
N MET A 18 4.67 -1.71 0.21
CA MET A 18 4.65 -0.24 0.31
C MET A 18 5.98 0.32 0.83
N THR A 19 6.66 -0.42 1.71
CA THR A 19 7.97 -0.03 2.23
C THR A 19 9.04 -0.17 1.14
N ASP A 20 9.05 -1.29 0.43
CA ASP A 20 9.93 -1.51 -0.73
C ASP A 20 9.72 -0.44 -1.81
N PHE A 21 8.46 -0.13 -2.12
CA PHE A 21 8.11 0.93 -3.07
C PHE A 21 8.61 2.31 -2.61
N TYR A 22 8.46 2.66 -1.33
CA TYR A 22 9.00 3.91 -0.78
C TYR A 22 10.53 3.99 -0.90
N LEU A 23 11.24 2.91 -0.58
CA LEU A 23 12.70 2.85 -0.69
C LEU A 23 13.14 3.02 -2.14
N TRP A 24 12.45 2.36 -3.07
CA TRP A 24 12.69 2.52 -4.50
C TRP A 24 12.49 3.96 -4.97
N GLU A 25 11.41 4.63 -4.56
CA GLU A 25 11.16 6.03 -4.89
C GLU A 25 12.23 6.96 -4.29
N TYR A 26 12.67 6.68 -3.07
CA TYR A 26 13.72 7.44 -2.41
C TYR A 26 15.04 7.33 -3.19
N ASP A 27 15.46 6.11 -3.51
CA ASP A 27 16.67 5.86 -4.30
C ASP A 27 16.58 6.49 -5.69
N TYR A 28 15.44 6.35 -6.37
CA TYR A 28 15.20 7.02 -7.64
C TYR A 28 15.36 8.55 -7.54
N GLY A 29 14.86 9.15 -6.46
CA GLY A 29 14.87 10.60 -6.28
C GLY A 29 16.18 11.20 -5.79
N HIS A 30 17.03 10.41 -5.12
CA HIS A 30 18.24 10.87 -4.43
C HIS A 30 19.54 10.29 -4.99
N ASN A 31 19.47 9.17 -5.71
CA ASN A 31 20.62 8.51 -6.32
C ASN A 31 20.47 8.45 -7.83
N LEU A 32 20.21 9.60 -8.45
CA LEU A 32 20.20 9.69 -9.92
C LEU A 32 21.60 9.44 -10.45
N ASP A 33 21.67 8.69 -11.55
CA ASP A 33 22.86 8.57 -12.36
C ASP A 33 23.20 9.94 -12.96
N MET A 34 24.02 10.68 -12.23
CA MET A 34 24.50 12.01 -12.60
C MET A 34 25.45 11.98 -13.79
N GLU A 35 25.85 10.82 -14.31
CA GLU A 35 26.65 10.71 -15.53
C GLU A 35 25.72 10.67 -16.75
N ASN A 36 24.67 9.86 -16.70
CA ASN A 36 23.78 9.59 -17.83
C ASN A 36 22.45 10.37 -17.84
N ALA A 37 22.09 11.09 -16.76
CA ALA A 37 20.83 11.81 -16.71
C ALA A 37 20.73 12.94 -17.76
N ILE A 38 19.67 12.92 -18.57
CA ILE A 38 19.42 13.86 -19.67
C ILE A 38 19.16 15.29 -19.17
N ILE A 39 18.48 15.45 -18.01
CA ILE A 39 18.16 16.75 -17.43
C ILE A 39 18.54 16.76 -15.95
N LYS A 40 19.27 17.80 -15.52
CA LYS A 40 19.72 17.99 -14.14
C LYS A 40 19.35 19.41 -13.68
N VAL A 41 18.59 19.51 -12.60
CA VAL A 41 18.25 20.79 -11.96
C VAL A 41 18.93 20.85 -10.60
N PRO A 42 19.84 21.80 -10.37
CA PRO A 42 20.51 21.94 -9.08
C PRO A 42 19.50 22.05 -7.93
N GLY A 43 19.65 21.18 -6.92
CA GLY A 43 18.84 21.20 -5.70
C GLY A 43 17.43 20.59 -5.82
N MET A 44 17.05 20.00 -6.96
CA MET A 44 15.77 19.31 -7.11
C MET A 44 15.92 17.80 -6.81
N ASN A 45 15.05 17.24 -5.97
CA ASN A 45 14.88 15.78 -5.88
C ASN A 45 13.81 15.31 -6.87
N TYR A 46 14.06 14.17 -7.51
CA TYR A 46 13.13 13.62 -8.50
C TYR A 46 12.24 12.52 -7.91
N GLN A 47 12.18 12.42 -6.58
CA GLN A 47 11.38 11.41 -5.89
C GLN A 47 9.89 11.55 -6.28
N PRO A 48 9.29 10.51 -6.88
CA PRO A 48 7.85 10.44 -7.14
C PRO A 48 7.03 10.42 -5.83
N PRO A 49 5.73 10.71 -5.89
CA PRO A 49 4.88 10.61 -4.70
C PRO A 49 4.50 9.15 -4.45
N LEU A 50 4.67 8.67 -3.21
CA LEU A 50 4.19 7.34 -2.80
C LEU A 50 2.68 7.16 -3.01
N LEU A 51 1.93 8.23 -2.75
CA LEU A 51 0.50 8.32 -3.00
C LEU A 51 0.15 9.77 -3.35
N GLY A 52 -0.70 9.98 -4.36
CA GLY A 52 -1.15 11.31 -4.78
C GLY A 52 -0.52 11.75 -6.09
N SER A 53 -0.30 13.06 -6.23
CA SER A 53 0.36 13.62 -7.40
C SER A 53 1.42 14.65 -7.04
N LYS A 54 2.48 14.71 -7.83
CA LYS A 54 3.59 15.65 -7.64
C LYS A 54 4.09 16.12 -8.99
N LYS A 55 4.29 17.43 -9.15
CA LYS A 55 4.93 17.99 -10.34
C LYS A 55 6.43 17.76 -10.26
N LEU A 56 6.97 17.04 -11.23
CA LEU A 56 8.38 16.78 -11.41
C LEU A 56 8.81 17.46 -12.71
N LEU A 57 9.55 18.56 -12.58
CA LEU A 57 10.02 19.32 -13.73
C LEU A 57 8.86 19.77 -14.65
N ASN A 58 8.81 19.25 -15.88
CA ASN A 58 7.79 19.58 -16.89
C ASN A 58 6.61 18.60 -16.93
N PHE A 59 6.57 17.57 -16.07
CA PHE A 59 5.49 16.60 -16.02
C PHE A 59 4.91 16.44 -14.60
N THR A 60 3.72 15.87 -14.51
CA THR A 60 3.08 15.54 -13.23
C THR A 60 3.04 14.02 -13.08
N ALA A 61 3.66 13.51 -12.03
CA ALA A 61 3.59 12.11 -11.65
C ALA A 61 2.32 11.88 -10.81
N PHE A 62 1.60 10.81 -11.10
CA PHE A 62 0.42 10.35 -10.36
C PHE A 62 0.69 8.95 -9.83
N SER A 63 0.43 8.74 -8.55
CA SER A 63 0.59 7.46 -7.85
C SER A 63 -0.69 7.16 -7.10
N PHE A 64 -1.60 6.47 -7.79
CA PHE A 64 -2.87 6.01 -7.24
C PHE A 64 -3.05 4.54 -7.55
N PRO A 65 -3.76 3.79 -6.69
CA PRO A 65 -4.10 2.42 -6.99
C PRO A 65 -4.86 2.35 -8.32
N ALA A 66 -4.35 1.54 -9.25
CA ALA A 66 -5.12 1.11 -10.41
C ALA A 66 -6.13 0.02 -9.99
N VAL A 67 -6.83 -0.58 -10.96
CA VAL A 67 -7.85 -1.61 -10.70
C VAL A 67 -7.30 -2.74 -9.82
N GLY A 68 -6.09 -3.24 -10.09
CA GLY A 68 -5.44 -4.28 -9.28
C GLY A 68 -5.24 -3.87 -7.82
N GLY A 69 -4.76 -2.64 -7.58
CA GLY A 69 -4.56 -2.12 -6.23
C GLY A 69 -5.87 -1.97 -5.47
N TRP A 70 -6.91 -1.44 -6.12
CA TRP A 70 -8.25 -1.34 -5.53
C TRP A 70 -8.85 -2.71 -5.22
N MET A 71 -8.65 -3.71 -6.07
CA MET A 71 -9.10 -5.09 -5.81
C MET A 71 -8.43 -5.68 -4.56
N ILE A 72 -7.12 -5.49 -4.39
CA ILE A 72 -6.40 -5.98 -3.21
C ILE A 72 -6.91 -5.27 -1.95
N ILE A 73 -7.04 -3.94 -1.99
CA ILE A 73 -7.59 -3.15 -0.88
C ILE A 73 -9.00 -3.67 -0.51
N GLY A 74 -9.87 -3.82 -1.49
CA GLY A 74 -11.23 -4.33 -1.29
C GLY A 74 -11.24 -5.73 -0.68
N ALA A 75 -10.40 -6.64 -1.18
CA ALA A 75 -10.31 -8.01 -0.68
C ALA A 75 -9.84 -8.06 0.79
N VAL A 76 -8.84 -7.25 1.17
CA VAL A 76 -8.37 -7.16 2.55
C VAL A 76 -9.44 -6.56 3.46
N LEU A 77 -10.13 -5.51 3.03
CA LEU A 77 -11.22 -4.89 3.80
C LEU A 77 -12.36 -5.87 4.06
N LEU A 78 -12.82 -6.57 3.02
CA LEU A 78 -13.89 -7.57 3.14
C LEU A 78 -13.45 -8.75 4.01
N GLY A 79 -12.22 -9.26 3.82
CA GLY A 79 -11.67 -10.34 4.63
C GLY A 79 -11.57 -9.96 6.11
N THR A 80 -11.14 -8.73 6.40
CA THR A 80 -11.05 -8.18 7.77
C THR A 80 -12.44 -8.02 8.38
N ALA A 81 -13.41 -7.50 7.63
CA ALA A 81 -14.79 -7.39 8.09
C ALA A 81 -15.39 -8.77 8.43
N GLY A 82 -15.20 -9.77 7.56
CA GLY A 82 -15.61 -11.15 7.82
C GLY A 82 -14.97 -11.73 9.08
N ALA A 83 -13.67 -11.54 9.26
CA ALA A 83 -12.95 -11.99 10.46
C ALA A 83 -13.48 -11.32 11.74
N CYS A 84 -13.80 -10.02 11.68
CA CYS A 84 -14.40 -9.29 12.80
C CYS A 84 -15.81 -9.79 13.14
N LEU A 85 -16.62 -10.13 12.14
CA LEU A 85 -17.97 -10.68 12.34
C LEU A 85 -17.91 -12.10 12.93
N GLU A 86 -17.05 -12.98 12.39
CA GLU A 86 -16.81 -14.33 12.94
C GLU A 86 -16.39 -14.24 14.41
N TRP A 87 -15.43 -13.36 14.72
CA TRP A 87 -14.93 -13.17 16.08
C TRP A 87 -16.03 -12.72 17.05
N LYS A 88 -16.93 -11.82 16.62
CA LYS A 88 -18.08 -11.39 17.42
C LYS A 88 -19.07 -12.53 17.64
N ALA A 89 -19.41 -13.27 16.59
CA ALA A 89 -20.37 -14.38 16.67
C ALA A 89 -19.90 -15.50 17.62
N VAL A 90 -18.61 -15.86 17.56
CA VAL A 90 -18.02 -16.88 18.46
C VAL A 90 -17.99 -16.42 19.92
N ARG A 91 -17.96 -15.11 20.17
CA ARG A 91 -17.86 -14.53 21.52
C ARG A 91 -19.19 -14.14 22.14
N GLN A 92 -20.32 -14.25 21.42
CA GLN A 92 -21.62 -14.13 22.06
C GLN A 92 -21.87 -15.44 22.83
N PRO A 93 -21.88 -15.43 24.18
CA PRO A 93 -22.39 -16.59 24.90
C PRO A 93 -23.85 -16.75 24.49
N GLU A 94 -24.29 -17.98 24.16
CA GLU A 94 -25.71 -18.27 24.12
C GLU A 94 -26.30 -17.73 25.42
N VAL A 95 -27.15 -16.71 25.32
CA VAL A 95 -28.07 -16.40 26.39
C VAL A 95 -28.97 -17.62 26.43
N VAL A 96 -28.59 -18.59 27.27
CA VAL A 96 -29.36 -19.79 27.55
C VAL A 96 -30.63 -19.30 28.24
N GLU A 97 -31.64 -19.00 27.44
CA GLU A 97 -33.01 -18.83 27.89
C GLU A 97 -33.54 -20.24 28.16
N LYS A 98 -33.55 -20.60 29.45
CA LYS A 98 -34.30 -21.73 29.99
C LYS A 98 -35.51 -21.18 30.75
#